data_AF-A0A9P5TVF8-F1
#
_entry.id   AF-A0A9P5TVF8-F1
#
_cell.length_a   1.000
_cell.length_b   1.000
_cell.length_c   1.000
_cell.angle_alpha   90.00
_cell.angle_beta   90.00
_cell.angle_gamma   90.00
#
_symmetry.space_group_name_H-M   'P 1'
#
loop_
_entity.id
_entity.type
_entity.pdbx_description
1 polymer ?
#
loop_
_entity_poly.entity_id
_entity_poly.type
_entity_poly.pdbx_seq_one_letter_code
_entity_poly.pdbx_strand_id
1 'polypeptide(L)'
;MSFIRAQNISTLDPSRLVASDFIDISNKRWHVGVRYHRISVIHWRYRETQPFPPETRGFLYLHNSRGVHPSAASLRFRICDKDLPPQESFARGKDLLLPSGAPWDLTLLQLFMSVQTRNFREGLLQDKVLPLEGIEHVDNLVNTLVNEGKTVKEGKRVRQRSRVLFSFGQPFSISMGVNRSFLSFVDLKTSKFDGGEIYTEIAGKFFFVSKSQFGLFFQCLSQVVNTNHCHALCV
;
A
#
# COMPACT_ATOMS: atom_id res chain seq x y z
N MET A 1 11.84 12.10 23.49
CA MET A 1 11.39 11.57 22.19
C MET A 1 11.97 12.44 21.09
N SER A 2 13.02 12.00 20.40
CA SER A 2 13.56 12.74 19.26
C SER A 2 12.61 12.61 18.07
N PHE A 3 11.99 13.71 17.64
CA PHE A 3 11.28 13.73 16.37
C PHE A 3 12.29 13.52 15.25
N ILE A 4 12.26 12.34 14.62
CA ILE A 4 13.09 12.07 13.44
C ILE A 4 12.66 13.10 12.38
N ARG A 5 13.59 14.00 12.00
CA ARG A 5 13.36 14.99 10.96
C ARG A 5 13.02 14.24 9.66
N ALA A 6 11.85 14.52 9.10
CA ALA A 6 11.46 13.90 7.83
C ALA A 6 12.49 14.24 6.74
N GLN A 7 12.98 13.23 6.02
CA GLN A 7 13.90 13.41 4.89
C GLN A 7 13.10 13.95 3.70
N ASN A 8 13.68 14.89 2.94
CA ASN A 8 13.02 15.38 1.74
C ASN A 8 13.38 14.49 0.55
N ILE A 9 12.41 14.16 -0.28
CA ILE A 9 12.63 13.56 -1.60
C ILE A 9 12.07 14.50 -2.69
N SER A 10 12.73 14.48 -3.83
CA SER A 10 12.43 15.33 -4.97
C SER A 10 11.50 14.67 -5.99
N THR A 11 11.47 13.34 -6.06
CA THR A 11 10.59 12.64 -6.99
C THR A 11 10.16 11.26 -6.49
N LEU A 12 9.09 10.73 -7.08
CA LEU A 12 8.65 9.34 -6.98
C LEU A 12 8.82 8.58 -8.30
N ASP A 13 9.37 9.22 -9.32
CA ASP A 13 9.65 8.65 -10.63
C ASP A 13 11.01 7.94 -10.64
N PRO A 14 11.07 6.61 -10.85
CA PRO A 14 12.33 5.88 -10.93
C PRO A 14 13.34 6.46 -11.93
N SER A 15 12.88 7.06 -13.02
CA SER A 15 13.75 7.61 -14.07
C SER A 15 14.44 8.91 -13.67
N ARG A 16 13.90 9.63 -12.67
CA ARG A 16 14.37 10.95 -12.22
C ARG A 16 15.02 10.94 -10.85
N LEU A 17 15.24 9.76 -10.26
CA LEU A 17 15.88 9.62 -8.95
C LEU A 17 17.26 10.28 -8.91
N VAL A 18 17.53 10.99 -7.81
CA VAL A 18 18.85 11.57 -7.52
C VAL A 18 19.40 11.03 -6.20
N ALA A 19 20.70 11.19 -5.97
CA ALA A 19 21.38 10.67 -4.77
C ALA A 19 20.77 11.19 -3.46
N SER A 20 20.20 12.41 -3.43
CA SER A 20 19.54 12.96 -2.24
C SER A 20 18.22 12.28 -1.89
N ASP A 21 17.60 11.56 -2.84
CA ASP A 21 16.36 10.80 -2.62
C ASP A 21 16.62 9.46 -1.92
N PHE A 22 17.88 9.06 -1.74
CA PHE A 22 18.26 7.81 -1.09
C PHE A 22 18.03 7.91 0.42
N ILE A 23 17.18 7.02 0.95
CA ILE A 23 16.74 7.01 2.35
C ILE A 23 17.24 5.74 3.04
N ASP A 24 17.73 5.90 4.26
CA ASP A 24 17.96 4.79 5.18
C ASP A 24 16.80 4.67 6.17
N ILE A 25 16.10 3.54 6.15
CA ILE A 25 15.03 3.23 7.10
C ILE A 25 15.34 2.02 7.99
N SER A 26 16.58 1.54 7.96
CA SER A 26 17.03 0.34 8.69
C SER A 26 16.73 0.45 10.18
N ASN A 27 16.18 -0.62 10.76
CA ASN A 27 15.89 -0.75 12.20
C ASN A 27 14.93 0.32 12.78
N LYS A 28 14.30 1.17 11.97
CA LYS A 28 13.36 2.18 12.45
C LYS A 28 12.07 1.49 12.92
N ARG A 29 11.71 1.67 14.20
CA ARG A 29 10.47 1.13 14.81
C ARG A 29 9.24 2.00 14.58
N TRP A 30 9.45 3.29 14.35
CA TRP A 30 8.39 4.31 14.32
C TRP A 30 8.15 4.84 12.92
N HIS A 31 7.13 5.68 12.79
CA HIS A 31 6.76 6.35 11.55
C HIS A 31 8.00 6.98 10.87
N VAL A 32 8.39 6.43 9.72
CA VAL A 32 9.34 7.13 8.83
C VAL A 32 8.55 8.25 8.18
N GLY A 33 8.97 9.48 8.44
CA GLY A 33 8.46 10.67 7.76
C GLY A 33 9.31 10.95 6.54
N VAL A 34 8.72 11.06 5.36
CA VAL A 34 9.38 11.65 4.19
C VAL A 34 8.53 12.79 3.65
N ARG A 35 9.22 13.89 3.36
CA ARG A 35 8.68 15.09 2.75
C ARG A 35 8.82 15.00 1.25
N TYR A 36 7.73 14.70 0.57
CA TYR A 36 7.66 14.79 -0.88
C TYR A 36 7.42 16.23 -1.30
N HIS A 37 8.31 16.77 -2.15
CA HIS A 37 8.33 18.18 -2.58
C HIS A 37 8.37 19.21 -1.45
N ARG A 38 8.71 18.80 -0.20
CA ARG A 38 8.58 19.61 1.03
C ARG A 38 7.16 19.93 1.47
N ILE A 39 6.16 19.38 0.79
CA ILE A 39 4.75 19.75 0.97
C ILE A 39 4.00 18.68 1.77
N SER A 40 4.35 17.40 1.61
CA SER A 40 3.63 16.27 2.23
C SER A 40 4.52 15.38 3.07
N VAL A 41 4.15 15.13 4.33
CA VAL A 41 4.83 14.13 5.17
C VAL A 41 4.08 12.81 5.10
N ILE A 42 4.67 11.84 4.41
CA ILE A 42 4.15 10.48 4.41
C ILE A 42 4.71 9.81 5.67
N HIS A 43 3.84 9.31 6.53
CA HIS A 43 4.21 8.52 7.70
C HIS A 43 3.88 7.05 7.48
N TRP A 44 4.88 6.18 7.58
CA TRP A 44 4.64 4.76 7.37
C TRP A 44 5.49 3.85 8.25
N ARG A 45 5.12 2.57 8.27
CA ARG A 45 5.71 1.51 9.11
C ARG A 45 5.73 0.19 8.36
N TYR A 46 6.69 -0.66 8.71
CA TYR A 46 6.83 -2.00 8.14
C TYR A 46 5.73 -2.94 8.64
N ARG A 47 5.63 -3.09 9.96
CA ARG A 47 4.50 -3.73 10.67
C ARG A 47 4.08 -2.88 11.87
N GLU A 48 2.97 -3.23 12.52
CA GLU A 48 2.50 -2.46 13.68
C GLU A 48 3.50 -2.43 14.84
N THR A 49 4.23 -3.53 15.04
CA THR A 49 5.10 -3.71 16.21
C THR A 49 6.56 -4.03 15.85
N GLN A 50 6.88 -4.26 14.57
CA GLN A 50 8.22 -4.64 14.15
C GLN A 50 8.94 -3.50 13.41
N PRO A 51 10.24 -3.29 13.68
CA PRO A 51 11.05 -2.36 12.92
C PRO A 51 11.19 -2.81 11.46
N PHE A 52 11.60 -1.89 10.60
CA PHE A 52 12.15 -2.26 9.29
C PHE A 52 13.35 -3.21 9.47
N PRO A 53 13.54 -4.18 8.56
CA PRO A 53 14.71 -5.05 8.58
C PRO A 53 16.03 -4.25 8.55
N PRO A 54 17.15 -4.83 9.03
CA PRO A 54 18.47 -4.29 8.77
C PRO A 54 18.71 -4.10 7.26
N GLU A 55 19.61 -3.17 6.91
CA GLU A 55 19.97 -2.90 5.52
C GLU A 55 18.80 -2.49 4.61
N THR A 56 17.77 -1.86 5.19
CA THR A 56 16.64 -1.32 4.42
C THR A 56 16.98 0.11 4.00
N ARG A 57 17.73 0.22 2.91
CA ARG A 57 18.24 1.48 2.35
C ARG A 57 17.91 1.55 0.86
N GLY A 58 17.46 2.70 0.37
CA GLY A 58 17.08 2.85 -1.03
C GLY A 58 16.04 3.95 -1.27
N PHE A 59 15.16 3.72 -2.24
CA PHE A 59 14.28 4.76 -2.79
C PHE A 59 12.80 4.45 -2.60
N LEU A 60 12.01 5.50 -2.38
CA LEU A 60 10.57 5.44 -2.57
C LEU A 60 10.24 5.69 -4.03
N TYR A 61 9.24 4.97 -4.54
CA TYR A 61 8.78 5.16 -5.90
C TYR A 61 7.30 4.84 -6.02
N LEU A 62 6.64 5.45 -7.00
CA LEU A 62 5.27 5.14 -7.35
C LEU A 62 5.26 3.95 -8.33
N HIS A 63 4.63 2.85 -7.92
CA HIS A 63 4.44 1.67 -8.75
C HIS A 63 3.03 1.65 -9.32
N ASN A 64 2.92 1.53 -10.65
CA ASN A 64 1.67 1.19 -11.32
C ASN A 64 1.91 -0.05 -12.21
N SER A 65 1.08 -1.07 -12.03
CA SER A 65 1.18 -2.29 -12.85
C SER A 65 0.63 -2.04 -14.25
N ARG A 66 1.32 -2.56 -15.27
CA ARG A 66 0.87 -2.43 -16.66
C ARG A 66 -0.50 -3.08 -16.83
N GLY A 67 -1.42 -2.39 -17.53
CA GLY A 67 -2.78 -2.87 -17.75
C GLY A 67 -3.72 -2.71 -16.55
N VAL A 68 -3.24 -2.15 -15.43
CA VAL A 68 -4.07 -1.82 -14.27
C VAL A 68 -4.39 -0.33 -14.30
N HIS A 69 -5.62 0.02 -13.91
CA HIS A 69 -6.07 1.41 -13.86
C HIS A 69 -5.16 2.22 -12.91
N PRO A 70 -4.71 3.45 -13.29
CA PRO A 70 -3.75 4.25 -12.50
C PRO A 70 -4.11 4.48 -11.03
N SER A 71 -5.39 4.54 -10.70
CA SER A 71 -5.89 4.62 -9.30
C SER A 71 -5.45 3.47 -8.39
N ALA A 72 -5.06 2.32 -8.96
CA ALA A 72 -4.51 1.19 -8.23
C ALA A 72 -3.04 1.36 -7.86
N ALA A 73 -2.38 2.43 -8.31
CA ALA A 73 -0.97 2.66 -8.05
C ALA A 73 -0.67 2.67 -6.54
N SER A 74 0.53 2.26 -6.19
CA SER A 74 0.97 2.21 -4.80
C SER A 74 2.39 2.71 -4.65
N LEU A 75 2.63 3.40 -3.54
CA LEU A 75 3.97 3.77 -3.11
C LEU A 75 4.68 2.52 -2.60
N ARG A 76 5.88 2.26 -3.10
CA ARG A 76 6.72 1.13 -2.68
C ARG A 76 8.10 1.63 -2.26
N PHE A 77 8.81 0.79 -1.53
CA PHE A 77 10.21 1.03 -1.17
C PHE A 77 11.10 0.01 -1.86
N ARG A 78 12.06 0.48 -2.66
CA ARG A 78 13.04 -0.37 -3.33
C ARG A 78 14.38 -0.32 -2.60
N ILE A 79 14.84 -1.46 -2.11
CA ILE A 79 16.15 -1.62 -1.49
C ILE A 79 17.21 -1.59 -2.58
N CYS A 80 18.17 -0.68 -2.44
CA CYS A 80 19.11 -0.30 -3.48
C CYS A 80 20.53 -0.15 -2.89
N ASP A 81 21.54 -0.28 -3.73
CA ASP A 81 22.95 -0.08 -3.38
C ASP A 81 23.31 1.41 -3.43
N LYS A 82 23.87 1.96 -2.35
CA LYS A 82 24.23 3.39 -2.30
C LYS A 82 25.45 3.72 -3.17
N ASP A 83 26.28 2.72 -3.47
CA ASP A 83 27.56 2.92 -4.14
C ASP A 83 27.43 2.96 -5.67
N LEU A 84 26.22 2.71 -6.20
CA LEU A 84 25.89 2.78 -7.62
C LEU A 84 25.12 4.06 -7.97
N PRO A 85 25.19 4.54 -9.23
CA PRO A 85 24.32 5.62 -9.71
C PRO A 85 22.84 5.30 -9.46
N PRO A 86 21.97 6.28 -9.10
CA PRO A 86 20.59 6.02 -8.66
C PRO A 86 19.78 5.13 -9.61
N GLN A 87 19.87 5.39 -10.92
CA GLN A 87 19.13 4.65 -11.96
C GLN A 87 19.60 3.20 -12.06
N GLU A 88 20.92 2.96 -12.05
CA GLU A 88 21.50 1.62 -12.09
C GLU A 88 21.19 0.84 -10.81
N SER A 89 21.35 1.52 -9.66
CA SER A 89 21.03 0.99 -8.35
C SER A 89 19.56 0.58 -8.25
N PHE A 90 18.65 1.42 -8.73
CA PHE A 90 17.23 1.12 -8.76
C PHE A 90 16.92 -0.10 -9.65
N ALA A 91 17.51 -0.17 -10.85
CA ALA A 91 17.28 -1.29 -11.76
C ALA A 91 17.69 -2.64 -11.15
N ARG A 92 18.81 -2.69 -10.44
CA ARG A 92 19.33 -3.90 -9.75
C ARG A 92 18.68 -4.15 -8.38
N GLY A 93 18.07 -3.12 -7.80
CA GLY A 93 17.44 -3.19 -6.49
C GLY A 93 16.22 -4.11 -6.45
N LYS A 94 15.74 -4.40 -5.25
CA LYS A 94 14.58 -5.26 -4.99
C LYS A 94 13.55 -4.56 -4.11
N ASP A 95 12.27 -4.84 -4.32
CA ASP A 95 11.23 -4.31 -3.44
C ASP A 95 11.44 -4.81 -2.00
N LEU A 96 11.22 -3.92 -1.02
CA LEU A 96 11.06 -4.31 0.37
C LEU A 96 9.85 -5.23 0.46
N LEU A 97 10.04 -6.43 0.98
CA LEU A 97 8.96 -7.41 1.12
C LEU A 97 8.45 -7.45 2.55
N LEU A 98 7.14 -7.63 2.70
CA LEU A 98 6.55 -8.06 3.96
C LEU A 98 6.92 -9.53 4.21
N PRO A 99 6.85 -10.02 5.46
CA PRO A 99 7.16 -11.43 5.74
C PRO A 99 6.28 -12.43 4.97
N SER A 100 5.11 -11.99 4.50
CA SER A 100 4.26 -12.76 3.61
C SER A 100 4.78 -12.89 2.18
N GLY A 101 5.97 -12.36 1.86
CA GLY A 101 6.58 -12.37 0.52
C GLY A 101 6.05 -11.29 -0.43
N ALA A 102 4.89 -10.70 -0.14
CA ALA A 102 4.33 -9.61 -0.93
C ALA A 102 5.15 -8.31 -0.76
N PRO A 103 5.26 -7.48 -1.82
CA PRO A 103 5.82 -6.14 -1.69
C PRO A 103 5.16 -5.35 -0.57
N TRP A 104 5.99 -4.58 0.15
CA TRP A 104 5.51 -3.53 1.03
C TRP A 104 5.00 -2.38 0.17
N ASP A 105 3.76 -1.96 0.41
CA ASP A 105 3.12 -0.93 -0.38
C ASP A 105 2.10 -0.09 0.41
N LEU A 106 1.85 1.12 -0.07
CA LEU A 106 0.75 1.99 0.35
C LEU A 106 -0.03 2.44 -0.88
N THR A 107 -1.30 2.07 -0.99
CA THR A 107 -2.09 2.41 -2.18
C THR A 107 -2.37 3.91 -2.23
N LEU A 108 -2.54 4.48 -3.43
CA LEU A 108 -2.94 5.87 -3.60
C LEU A 108 -4.23 6.18 -2.82
N LEU A 109 -5.18 5.24 -2.80
CA LEU A 109 -6.39 5.36 -2.01
C LEU A 109 -6.10 5.57 -0.51
N GLN A 110 -5.19 4.78 0.08
CA GLN A 110 -4.78 4.93 1.47
C GLN A 110 -4.08 6.27 1.74
N LEU A 111 -3.26 6.72 0.78
CA LEU A 111 -2.57 8.01 0.86
C LEU A 111 -3.55 9.17 0.76
N PHE A 112 -4.53 9.13 -0.14
CA PHE A 112 -5.46 10.25 -0.36
C PHE A 112 -6.51 10.37 0.75
N MET A 113 -6.85 9.27 1.41
CA MET A 113 -7.70 9.25 2.61
C MET A 113 -7.00 9.77 3.87
N SER A 114 -5.67 9.87 3.88
CA SER A 114 -4.91 10.28 5.06
C SER A 114 -4.79 11.80 5.15
N VAL A 115 -5.15 12.36 6.30
CA VAL A 115 -5.02 13.80 6.57
C VAL A 115 -3.57 14.28 6.56
N GLN A 116 -2.60 13.39 6.76
CA GLN A 116 -1.17 13.71 6.79
C GLN A 116 -0.57 13.94 5.39
N THR A 117 -1.27 13.48 4.36
CA THR A 117 -0.85 13.49 2.95
C THR A 117 -1.83 14.27 2.09
N ARG A 118 -2.51 15.28 2.67
CA ARG A 118 -3.45 16.15 1.94
C ARG A 118 -2.86 16.72 0.66
N ASN A 119 -1.63 17.20 0.76
CA ASN A 119 -0.91 17.87 -0.32
C ASN A 119 -0.12 16.89 -1.21
N PHE A 120 -0.32 15.59 -1.04
CA PHE A 120 0.46 14.57 -1.76
C PHE A 120 0.11 14.60 -3.25
N ARG A 121 -1.17 14.93 -3.53
CA ARG A 121 -1.75 15.14 -4.87
C ARG A 121 -0.96 16.16 -5.69
N GLU A 122 -0.68 17.31 -5.10
CA GLU A 122 0.04 18.40 -5.76
C GLU A 122 1.42 17.96 -6.22
N GLY A 123 2.12 17.20 -5.38
CA GLY A 123 3.42 16.61 -5.75
C GLY A 123 3.31 15.65 -6.93
N LEU A 124 2.30 14.76 -6.93
CA LEU A 124 2.09 13.81 -8.03
C LEU A 124 1.78 14.51 -9.36
N LEU A 125 0.96 15.57 -9.31
CA LEU A 125 0.61 16.40 -10.47
C LEU A 125 1.84 17.14 -11.00
N GLN A 126 2.62 17.76 -10.10
CA GLN A 126 3.85 18.48 -10.45
C GLN A 126 4.85 17.55 -11.16
N ASP A 127 4.99 16.32 -10.65
CA ASP A 127 5.92 15.35 -11.19
C ASP A 127 5.40 14.63 -12.43
N LYS A 128 4.10 14.68 -12.74
CA LYS A 128 3.49 13.92 -13.84
C LYS A 128 3.79 12.42 -13.76
N VAL A 129 3.95 11.89 -12.55
CA VAL A 129 4.21 10.45 -12.28
C VAL A 129 2.99 9.58 -12.51
N LEU A 130 1.80 10.19 -12.59
CA LEU A 130 0.54 9.54 -12.87
C LEU A 130 -0.29 10.41 -13.82
N PRO A 131 -1.05 9.83 -14.76
CA PRO A 131 -2.06 10.56 -15.53
C PRO A 131 -3.07 11.28 -14.63
N LEU A 132 -3.55 12.45 -15.07
CA LEU A 132 -4.54 13.27 -14.34
C LEU A 132 -5.82 12.47 -14.04
N GLU A 133 -6.31 11.71 -15.01
CA GLU A 133 -7.46 10.80 -14.88
C GLU A 133 -7.33 9.84 -13.69
N GLY A 134 -6.11 9.37 -13.40
CA GLY A 134 -5.83 8.50 -12.27
C GLY A 134 -6.00 9.20 -10.94
N ILE A 135 -5.52 10.44 -10.86
CA ILE A 135 -5.57 11.27 -9.65
C ILE A 135 -7.02 11.66 -9.36
N GLU A 136 -7.74 12.18 -10.37
CA GLU A 136 -9.15 12.57 -10.26
C GLU A 136 -10.04 11.39 -9.86
N HIS A 137 -9.77 10.21 -10.41
CA HIS A 137 -10.51 9.02 -10.06
C HIS A 137 -10.26 8.61 -8.60
N VAL A 138 -9.01 8.64 -8.10
CA VAL A 138 -8.78 8.38 -6.66
C VAL A 138 -9.50 9.41 -5.79
N ASP A 139 -9.57 10.68 -6.19
CA ASP A 139 -10.32 11.69 -5.46
C ASP A 139 -11.83 11.42 -5.45
N ASN A 140 -12.40 11.02 -6.58
CA ASN A 140 -13.79 10.58 -6.64
C ASN A 140 -14.05 9.37 -5.74
N LEU A 141 -13.15 8.38 -5.73
CA LEU A 141 -13.23 7.23 -4.82
C LEU A 141 -13.20 7.66 -3.35
N VAL A 142 -12.27 8.54 -2.98
CA VAL A 142 -12.17 9.05 -1.60
C VAL A 142 -13.43 9.82 -1.21
N ASN A 143 -13.95 10.67 -2.09
CA ASN A 143 -15.17 11.43 -1.83
C ASN A 143 -16.37 10.50 -1.67
N THR A 144 -16.54 9.51 -2.54
CA THR A 144 -17.59 8.48 -2.41
C THR A 144 -17.46 7.75 -1.07
N LEU A 145 -16.27 7.27 -0.72
CA LEU A 145 -16.04 6.55 0.54
C LEU A 145 -16.26 7.40 1.79
N VAL A 146 -15.93 8.69 1.74
CA VAL A 146 -16.17 9.64 2.83
C VAL A 146 -17.67 9.94 2.96
N ASN A 147 -18.35 10.21 1.84
CA ASN A 147 -19.77 10.55 1.78
C ASN A 147 -20.66 9.34 2.12
N GLU A 148 -20.25 8.13 1.76
CA GLU A 148 -20.94 6.88 2.12
C GLU A 148 -20.90 6.57 3.62
N GLY A 149 -20.06 7.26 4.41
CA GLY A 149 -20.41 7.67 5.78
C GLY A 149 -20.88 6.60 6.76
N LYS A 150 -20.49 5.33 6.65
CA LYS A 150 -20.87 4.31 7.65
C LYS A 150 -19.75 4.12 8.67
N THR A 151 -20.01 4.66 9.85
CA THR A 151 -19.16 4.73 11.05
C THR A 151 -18.21 3.54 11.25
N VAL A 152 -17.06 3.83 11.87
CA VAL A 152 -15.97 2.90 12.23
C VAL A 152 -16.44 1.59 12.90
N LYS A 153 -17.68 1.55 13.43
CA LYS A 153 -18.30 0.40 14.08
C LYS A 153 -18.84 -0.68 13.13
N GLU A 154 -19.00 -0.43 11.82
CA GLU A 154 -19.63 -1.41 10.91
C GLU A 154 -18.69 -2.10 9.90
N GLY A 155 -17.36 -1.87 9.96
CA GLY A 155 -16.41 -2.49 9.01
C GLY A 155 -16.40 -1.88 7.61
N LYS A 156 -17.11 -0.76 7.39
CA LYS A 156 -17.34 -0.13 6.08
C LYS A 156 -16.35 0.97 5.69
N ARG A 157 -15.16 1.01 6.31
CA ARG A 157 -14.11 1.96 5.95
C ARG A 157 -12.89 1.19 5.48
N VAL A 158 -12.31 1.58 4.33
CA VAL A 158 -10.98 1.12 3.93
C VAL A 158 -10.02 1.50 5.07
N ARG A 159 -9.60 0.52 5.85
CA ARG A 159 -8.65 0.77 6.93
C ARG A 159 -7.33 1.15 6.27
N GLN A 160 -6.65 2.18 6.80
CA GLN A 160 -5.33 2.60 6.31
C GLN A 160 -4.28 1.46 6.21
N ARG A 161 -4.54 0.30 6.82
CA ARG A 161 -3.66 -0.88 6.85
C ARG A 161 -4.32 -2.15 6.31
N SER A 162 -5.53 -2.05 5.77
CA SER A 162 -6.16 -3.17 5.08
C SER A 162 -5.45 -3.42 3.77
N ARG A 163 -5.37 -4.69 3.35
CA ARG A 163 -5.02 -4.98 1.96
C ARG A 163 -6.15 -4.50 1.07
N VAL A 164 -5.82 -3.77 0.01
CA VAL A 164 -6.81 -3.28 -0.95
C VAL A 164 -6.62 -4.06 -2.25
N LEU A 165 -7.68 -4.71 -2.72
CA LEU A 165 -7.76 -5.36 -4.01
C LEU A 165 -8.55 -4.48 -4.96
N PHE A 166 -8.06 -4.37 -6.19
CA PHE A 166 -8.65 -3.54 -7.24
C PHE A 166 -9.26 -4.37 -8.38
N SER A 167 -9.10 -5.69 -8.34
CA SER A 167 -9.63 -6.61 -9.34
C SER A 167 -9.82 -8.01 -8.77
N PHE A 168 -10.77 -8.76 -9.34
CA PHE A 168 -10.88 -10.21 -9.14
C PHE A 168 -9.67 -10.91 -9.77
N GLY A 169 -9.24 -12.01 -9.16
CA GLY A 169 -8.02 -12.71 -9.55
C GLY A 169 -6.72 -11.99 -9.17
N GLN A 170 -6.78 -10.82 -8.52
CA GLN A 170 -5.58 -10.18 -7.97
C GLN A 170 -5.00 -11.05 -6.85
N PRO A 171 -3.75 -11.52 -6.97
CA PRO A 171 -3.14 -12.32 -5.92
C PRO A 171 -2.87 -11.45 -4.70
N PHE A 172 -3.12 -12.00 -3.51
CA PHE A 172 -2.80 -11.34 -2.26
C PHE A 172 -2.24 -12.33 -1.23
N SER A 173 -1.51 -11.77 -0.26
CA SER A 173 -0.93 -12.56 0.83
C SER A 173 -1.46 -12.08 2.17
N ILE A 174 -1.78 -13.04 3.04
CA ILE A 174 -2.22 -12.81 4.41
C ILE A 174 -1.29 -13.55 5.36
N SER A 175 -0.99 -12.93 6.52
CA SER A 175 -0.29 -13.62 7.60
C SER A 175 -1.29 -14.49 8.36
N MET A 176 -1.04 -15.79 8.40
CA MET A 176 -1.76 -16.74 9.25
C MET A 176 -1.30 -16.57 10.71
N GLY A 177 -2.20 -16.81 11.66
CA GLY A 177 -1.91 -16.68 13.11
C GLY A 177 -2.27 -15.32 13.73
N VAL A 178 -2.81 -14.37 12.96
CA VAL A 178 -3.45 -13.17 13.51
C VAL A 178 -4.96 -13.41 13.57
N ASN A 179 -5.59 -13.19 14.73
CA ASN A 179 -7.03 -13.49 14.92
C ASN A 179 -7.95 -12.81 13.89
N ARG A 180 -7.53 -11.72 13.25
CA ARG A 180 -8.30 -11.00 12.21
C ARG A 180 -7.37 -10.31 11.21
N SER A 181 -7.63 -10.49 9.92
CA SER A 181 -7.07 -9.66 8.85
C SER A 181 -8.18 -8.88 8.15
N PHE A 182 -7.89 -7.65 7.72
CA PHE A 182 -8.87 -6.83 6.99
C PHE A 182 -8.51 -6.77 5.51
N LEU A 183 -9.49 -7.13 4.68
CA LEU A 183 -9.41 -7.01 3.23
C LEU A 183 -10.45 -6.00 2.77
N SER A 184 -10.06 -5.17 1.82
CA SER A 184 -10.89 -4.18 1.16
C SER A 184 -10.85 -4.47 -0.33
N PHE A 185 -12.01 -4.58 -0.95
CA PHE A 185 -12.18 -4.70 -2.39
C PHE A 185 -12.75 -3.39 -2.91
N VAL A 186 -12.11 -2.84 -3.94
CA VAL A 186 -12.54 -1.61 -4.60
C VAL A 186 -12.67 -1.93 -6.08
N ASP A 187 -13.89 -1.91 -6.59
CA ASP A 187 -14.11 -1.96 -8.03
C ASP A 187 -13.85 -0.57 -8.61
N LEU A 188 -12.71 -0.44 -9.30
CA LEU A 188 -12.32 0.81 -9.94
C LEU A 188 -13.29 1.21 -11.07
N LYS A 189 -14.05 0.29 -11.69
CA LYS A 189 -14.97 0.71 -12.76
C LYS A 189 -16.23 1.36 -12.24
N THR A 190 -16.75 0.84 -11.14
CA THR A 190 -18.03 1.29 -10.57
C THR A 190 -17.86 2.21 -9.37
N SER A 191 -16.61 2.49 -8.95
CA SER A 191 -16.27 3.21 -7.72
C SER A 191 -16.91 2.62 -6.47
N LYS A 192 -17.19 1.33 -6.52
CA LYS A 192 -17.89 0.59 -5.48
C LYS A 192 -16.88 -0.07 -4.54
N PHE A 193 -17.24 -0.12 -3.27
CA PHE A 193 -16.38 -0.66 -2.22
C PHE A 193 -17.07 -1.75 -1.42
N ASP A 194 -16.34 -2.83 -1.18
CA ASP A 194 -16.68 -3.86 -0.20
C ASP A 194 -15.51 -4.07 0.76
N GLY A 195 -15.79 -4.35 2.02
CA GLY A 195 -14.78 -4.55 3.03
C GLY A 195 -15.23 -5.58 4.05
N GLY A 196 -14.32 -6.46 4.45
CA GLY A 196 -14.65 -7.53 5.38
C GLY A 196 -13.46 -8.00 6.20
N GLU A 197 -13.77 -8.80 7.21
CA GLU A 197 -12.79 -9.48 8.03
C GLU A 197 -12.54 -10.88 7.44
N ILE A 198 -11.27 -11.21 7.20
CA ILE A 198 -10.83 -12.57 6.88
C ILE A 198 -10.45 -13.25 8.19
N TYR A 199 -11.13 -14.36 8.44
CA TYR A 199 -10.84 -15.30 9.50
C TYR A 199 -10.09 -16.50 8.93
N THR A 200 -9.04 -16.92 9.62
CA THR A 200 -8.33 -18.16 9.31
C THR A 200 -8.82 -19.22 10.30
N GLU A 201 -9.41 -20.31 9.81
CA GLU A 201 -9.76 -21.46 10.65
C GLU A 201 -8.60 -22.47 10.69
N ILE A 202 -8.55 -23.26 11.76
CA ILE A 202 -7.67 -24.43 11.90
C ILE A 202 -7.90 -25.36 10.70
N ALA A 203 -6.81 -25.90 10.12
CA ALA A 203 -6.74 -26.70 8.89
C ALA A 203 -6.72 -25.91 7.55
N GLY A 204 -6.35 -24.63 7.55
CA GLY A 204 -5.98 -23.89 6.33
C GLY A 204 -7.17 -23.43 5.47
N LYS A 205 -8.39 -23.49 6.02
CA LYS A 205 -9.58 -22.91 5.41
C LYS A 205 -9.70 -21.43 5.80
N PHE A 206 -10.00 -20.59 4.80
CA PHE A 206 -10.20 -19.15 4.99
C PHE A 206 -11.68 -18.82 4.83
N PHE A 207 -12.22 -18.10 5.80
CA PHE A 207 -13.58 -17.57 5.73
C PHE A 207 -13.49 -16.05 5.64
N PHE A 208 -13.99 -15.50 4.55
CA PHE A 208 -14.21 -14.07 4.46
C PHE A 208 -15.62 -13.76 4.95
N VAL A 209 -15.72 -13.03 6.05
CA VAL A 209 -16.97 -12.50 6.55
C VAL A 209 -17.03 -11.04 6.13
N SER A 210 -17.72 -10.77 5.01
CA SER A 210 -18.16 -9.42 4.68
C SER A 210 -19.65 -9.28 4.97
N LYS A 211 -20.03 -8.14 5.56
CA LYS A 211 -21.40 -7.63 5.47
C LYS A 211 -21.56 -6.94 4.11
N SER A 212 -21.44 -7.72 3.05
CA SER A 212 -21.37 -7.23 1.67
C SER A 212 -22.71 -6.64 1.24
N GLN A 213 -22.68 -5.50 0.54
CA GLN A 213 -23.83 -5.02 -0.24
C GLN A 213 -23.92 -5.68 -1.63
N PHE A 214 -22.95 -6.52 -2.00
CA PHE A 214 -22.83 -7.13 -3.33
C PHE A 214 -23.36 -8.56 -3.41
N GLY A 215 -23.78 -9.17 -2.28
CA GLY A 215 -24.14 -10.59 -2.25
C GLY A 215 -23.00 -11.53 -2.65
N LEU A 216 -21.74 -11.06 -2.58
CA LEU A 216 -20.57 -11.81 -3.03
C LEU A 216 -20.16 -12.83 -1.96
N PHE A 217 -20.38 -14.11 -2.26
CA PHE A 217 -19.65 -15.19 -1.61
C PHE A 217 -18.25 -15.24 -2.23
N PHE A 218 -17.26 -14.77 -1.49
CA PHE A 218 -15.86 -14.87 -1.93
C PHE A 218 -15.36 -16.29 -1.68
N GLN A 219 -15.16 -17.06 -2.73
CA GLN A 219 -14.44 -18.32 -2.63
C GLN A 219 -12.96 -18.03 -2.85
N CYS A 220 -12.18 -18.03 -1.78
CA CYS A 220 -10.73 -17.94 -1.89
C CYS A 220 -10.16 -19.30 -2.28
N LEU A 221 -9.51 -19.38 -3.44
CA LEU A 221 -8.56 -20.45 -3.72
C LEU A 221 -7.26 -20.10 -3.00
N SER A 222 -6.86 -20.94 -2.05
CA SER A 222 -5.69 -20.73 -1.21
C SER A 222 -4.62 -21.77 -1.51
N GLN A 223 -3.37 -21.31 -1.60
CA GLN A 223 -2.19 -22.17 -1.57
C GLN A 223 -1.38 -21.79 -0.34
N VAL A 224 -1.30 -22.72 0.61
CA VAL A 224 -0.46 -22.56 1.81
C VAL A 224 0.99 -22.57 1.36
N VAL A 225 1.70 -21.46 1.59
CA VAL A 225 3.11 -21.31 1.21
C VAL A 225 4.02 -21.79 2.34
N ASN A 226 3.63 -21.57 3.59
CA ASN A 226 4.23 -22.21 4.76
C ASN A 226 3.26 -22.18 5.95
N THR A 227 3.69 -22.68 7.12
CA THR A 227 2.87 -22.76 8.34
C THR A 227 2.27 -21.42 8.80
N ASN A 228 2.82 -20.28 8.36
CA ASN A 228 2.41 -18.94 8.79
C ASN A 228 1.90 -18.03 7.66
N HIS A 229 1.98 -18.45 6.39
CA HIS A 229 1.67 -17.59 5.22
C HIS A 229 0.93 -18.34 4.12
N CYS A 230 -0.09 -17.67 3.58
CA CYS A 230 -0.88 -18.20 2.48
C CYS A 230 -1.01 -17.16 1.36
N HIS A 231 -0.95 -17.65 0.12
CA HIS A 231 -1.35 -16.91 -1.05
C HIS A 231 -2.79 -17.28 -1.38
N ALA A 232 -3.62 -16.27 -1.64
CA ALA A 232 -5.00 -16.48 -1.98
C ALA A 232 -5.39 -15.67 -3.23
N LEU A 233 -6.35 -16.21 -3.95
CA LEU A 233 -7.00 -15.58 -5.10
C LEU A 233 -8.46 -15.37 -4.77
N CYS A 234 -8.92 -14.15 -5.01
CA CYS A 234 -10.31 -13.78 -4.95
C CYS A 234 -10.97 -14.17 -6.28
N VAL A 235 -11.77 -15.24 -6.28
CA VAL A 235 -12.48 -15.74 -7.48
C VAL A 235 -13.89 -15.20 -7.54
#